data_AF-A0A2E5B7J7-F1
#
_entry.id   AF-A0A2E5B7J7-F1
#
_cell.length_a   1.000
_cell.length_b   1.000
_cell.length_c   1.000
_cell.angle_alpha   90.00
_cell.angle_beta   90.00
_cell.angle_gamma   90.00
#
_symmetry.space_group_name_H-M   'P 1'
#
loop_
_entity.id
_entity.type
_entity.pdbx_description
1 polymer ?
#
loop_
_entity_poly.entity_id
_entity_poly.type
_entity_poly.pdbx_seq_one_letter_code
_entity_poly.pdbx_strand_id
1 'polypeptide(L)'
;MKVDFPEIQSFLTALDNDRREAFLAYVENTYSIYEIWLYARVIGYDLGFNLLEKWVTKNYPKLNRREILLAETVKLEADVDFLRQQVQADLVKPDAAATRIAHLSKELRGHIVETEKMTKSTDRRGLILAGADKVMRELRSIFKGNEDVINALDLAYESVWAALIEER
;
A
#
# COMPACT_ATOMS: atom_id res chain seq x y z
N MET A 1 16.02 -24.18 17.29
CA MET A 1 14.93 -23.42 16.66
C MET A 1 15.53 -22.72 15.45
N LYS A 2 15.11 -23.04 14.21
CA LYS A 2 15.65 -22.32 13.03
C LYS A 2 15.24 -20.86 13.16
N VAL A 3 16.22 -19.95 13.19
CA VAL A 3 15.94 -18.51 13.12
C VAL A 3 15.49 -18.26 11.69
N ASP A 4 14.20 -18.05 11.49
CA ASP A 4 13.69 -17.61 10.20
C ASP A 4 14.15 -16.17 9.98
N PHE A 5 14.85 -15.92 8.88
CA PHE A 5 15.41 -14.61 8.47
C PHE A 5 16.50 -14.03 9.40
N PRO A 6 17.66 -14.71 9.55
CA PRO A 6 18.76 -14.26 10.42
C PRO A 6 19.36 -12.90 10.01
N GLU A 7 19.32 -12.56 8.73
CA GLU A 7 19.83 -11.30 8.21
C GLU A 7 18.94 -10.11 8.62
N ILE A 8 17.61 -10.32 8.62
CA ILE A 8 16.65 -9.32 9.13
C ILE A 8 16.84 -9.14 10.63
N GLN A 9 17.05 -10.22 11.37
CA GLN A 9 17.31 -10.14 12.81
C GLN A 9 18.59 -9.35 13.10
N SER A 10 19.64 -9.57 12.32
CA SER A 10 20.91 -8.84 12.45
C SER A 10 20.72 -7.35 12.19
N PHE A 11 19.96 -6.98 11.16
CA PHE A 11 19.57 -5.60 10.89
C PHE A 11 18.81 -4.98 12.07
N LEU A 12 17.77 -5.65 12.58
CA LEU A 12 16.98 -5.15 13.71
C LEU A 12 17.81 -5.00 14.99
N THR A 13 18.77 -5.90 15.22
CA THR A 13 19.65 -5.85 16.39
C THR A 13 20.71 -4.75 16.28
N ALA A 14 21.07 -4.34 15.06
CA ALA A 14 22.01 -3.23 14.83
C ALA A 14 21.38 -1.84 15.08
N LEU A 15 20.05 -1.74 15.08
CA LEU A 15 19.33 -0.51 15.41
C LEU A 15 19.32 -0.27 16.93
N ASP A 16 19.33 1.00 17.32
CA ASP A 16 18.98 1.40 18.69
C ASP A 16 17.52 1.05 19.01
N ASN A 17 17.21 0.96 20.32
CA ASN A 17 15.89 0.52 20.78
C ASN A 17 14.76 1.38 20.21
N ASP A 18 14.92 2.70 20.20
CA ASP A 18 13.87 3.63 19.77
C ASP A 18 13.58 3.48 18.28
N ARG A 19 14.62 3.44 17.42
CA ARG A 19 14.46 3.21 15.98
C ARG A 19 13.86 1.84 15.68
N ARG A 20 14.27 0.80 16.41
CA ARG A 20 13.74 -0.55 16.23
C ARG A 20 12.24 -0.58 16.57
N GLU A 21 11.83 -0.06 17.72
CA GLU A 21 10.42 -0.04 18.11
C GLU A 21 9.57 0.77 17.13
N ALA A 22 10.05 1.95 16.72
CA ALA A 22 9.37 2.77 15.72
C ALA A 22 9.23 2.04 14.38
N PHE A 23 10.26 1.32 13.93
CA PHE A 23 10.20 0.53 12.71
C PHE A 23 9.21 -0.62 12.81
N LEU A 24 9.23 -1.40 13.90
CA LEU A 24 8.30 -2.52 14.09
C LEU A 24 6.85 -2.05 14.18
N ALA A 25 6.59 -0.96 14.91
CA ALA A 25 5.26 -0.35 14.97
C ALA A 25 4.79 0.15 13.59
N TYR A 26 5.70 0.72 12.79
CA TYR A 26 5.39 1.13 11.43
C TYR A 26 5.07 -0.07 10.53
N VAL A 27 5.86 -1.15 10.62
CA VAL A 27 5.63 -2.41 9.90
C VAL A 27 4.26 -2.98 10.25
N GLU A 28 3.86 -2.97 11.51
CA GLU A 28 2.56 -3.49 11.95
C GLU A 28 1.38 -2.72 11.33
N ASN A 29 1.48 -1.39 11.27
CA ASN A 29 0.37 -0.52 10.86
C ASN A 29 0.32 -0.19 9.35
N THR A 30 1.39 -0.44 8.60
CA THR A 30 1.51 -0.02 7.19
C THR A 30 1.22 -1.19 6.24
N TYR A 31 0.28 -1.07 5.30
CA TYR A 31 -0.03 -2.17 4.37
C TYR A 31 0.92 -2.25 3.17
N SER A 32 1.50 -1.12 2.75
CA SER A 32 2.38 -1.06 1.59
C SER A 32 3.76 -1.63 1.93
N ILE A 33 4.11 -2.76 1.31
CA ILE A 33 5.46 -3.34 1.47
C ILE A 33 6.55 -2.41 0.93
N TYR A 34 6.23 -1.58 -0.07
CA TYR A 34 7.17 -0.58 -0.60
C TYR A 34 7.45 0.53 0.42
N GLU A 35 6.43 1.01 1.13
CA GLU A 35 6.62 2.02 2.20
C GLU A 35 7.48 1.45 3.34
N ILE A 36 7.20 0.21 3.74
CA ILE A 36 8.01 -0.50 4.75
C ILE A 36 9.46 -0.64 4.27
N TRP A 37 9.66 -1.04 3.01
CA TRP A 37 11.00 -1.16 2.44
C TRP A 37 11.73 0.18 2.38
N LEU A 38 11.07 1.26 1.94
CA LEU A 38 11.67 2.59 1.92
C LEU A 38 12.06 3.05 3.32
N TYR A 39 11.19 2.85 4.33
CA TYR A 39 11.56 3.20 5.70
C TYR A 39 12.74 2.36 6.20
N ALA A 40 12.74 1.06 5.91
CA ALA A 40 13.88 0.19 6.22
C ALA A 40 15.18 0.73 5.60
N ARG A 41 15.14 1.14 4.31
CA ARG A 41 16.31 1.72 3.61
C ARG A 41 16.83 2.97 4.31
N VAL A 42 15.93 3.86 4.76
CA VAL A 42 16.28 5.10 5.46
C VAL A 42 17.00 4.82 6.78
N ILE A 43 16.64 3.75 7.49
CA ILE A 43 17.25 3.38 8.77
C ILE A 43 18.43 2.40 8.62
N GLY A 44 18.95 2.21 7.40
CA GLY A 44 20.18 1.45 7.15
C GLY A 44 19.99 0.01 6.67
N TYR A 45 18.80 -0.37 6.22
CA TYR A 45 18.58 -1.64 5.55
C TYR A 45 19.26 -1.65 4.17
N ASP A 46 20.14 -2.61 3.94
CA ASP A 46 20.89 -2.77 2.68
C ASP A 46 20.57 -4.09 1.94
N LEU A 47 19.79 -4.96 2.57
CA LEU A 47 19.40 -6.26 2.01
C LEU A 47 18.30 -6.13 0.93
N GLY A 48 18.02 -7.24 0.24
CA GLY A 48 17.10 -7.27 -0.89
C GLY A 48 15.62 -7.13 -0.50
N PHE A 49 14.85 -6.42 -1.32
CA PHE A 49 13.39 -6.21 -1.16
C PHE A 49 12.63 -7.52 -0.87
N ASN A 50 12.87 -8.56 -1.66
CA ASN A 50 12.19 -9.86 -1.54
C ASN A 50 12.39 -10.53 -0.17
N LEU A 51 13.53 -10.26 0.49
CA LEU A 51 13.80 -10.81 1.83
C LEU A 51 12.94 -10.11 2.89
N LEU A 52 12.87 -8.77 2.83
CA LEU A 52 12.00 -7.99 3.70
C LEU A 52 10.53 -8.34 3.48
N GLU A 53 10.09 -8.46 2.23
CA GLU A 53 8.72 -8.86 1.88
C GLU A 53 8.35 -10.19 2.53
N LYS A 54 9.16 -11.23 2.35
CA LYS A 54 8.93 -12.55 2.97
C LYS A 54 8.87 -12.47 4.50
N TRP A 55 9.73 -11.68 5.11
CA TRP A 55 9.73 -11.49 6.56
C TRP A 55 8.47 -10.75 7.03
N VAL A 56 8.08 -9.66 6.37
CA VAL A 56 6.86 -8.90 6.71
C VAL A 56 5.62 -9.78 6.54
N THR A 57 5.47 -10.47 5.42
CA THR A 57 4.31 -11.33 5.15
C THR A 57 4.18 -12.47 6.17
N LYS A 58 5.30 -13.02 6.65
CA LYS A 58 5.29 -14.10 7.64
C LYS A 58 5.01 -13.60 9.06
N ASN A 59 5.61 -12.48 9.47
CA ASN A 59 5.55 -12.00 10.86
C ASN A 59 4.40 -11.02 11.13
N TYR A 60 3.93 -10.33 10.08
CA TYR A 60 2.85 -9.36 10.13
C TYR A 60 1.80 -9.72 9.07
N PRO A 61 1.07 -10.83 9.27
CA PRO A 61 0.01 -11.23 8.35
C PRO A 61 -1.07 -10.15 8.34
N LYS A 62 -1.18 -9.43 7.23
CA LYS A 62 -2.15 -8.34 7.05
C LYS A 62 -3.33 -8.83 6.26
N LEU A 63 -4.49 -8.29 6.61
CA LEU A 63 -5.71 -8.57 5.88
C LEU A 63 -5.58 -8.03 4.44
N ASN A 64 -5.70 -8.90 3.45
CA ASN A 64 -5.76 -8.47 2.05
C ASN A 64 -7.15 -7.90 1.75
N ARG A 65 -7.37 -6.64 2.12
CA ARG A 65 -8.64 -5.93 1.94
C ARG A 65 -9.11 -5.94 0.48
N ARG A 66 -8.18 -5.86 -0.47
CA ARG A 66 -8.47 -5.93 -1.91
C ARG A 66 -9.03 -7.30 -2.29
N GLU A 67 -8.38 -8.37 -1.85
CA GLU A 67 -8.84 -9.73 -2.10
C GLU A 67 -10.21 -10.01 -1.47
N ILE A 68 -10.46 -9.48 -0.28
CA ILE A 68 -11.78 -9.56 0.37
C ILE A 68 -12.83 -8.83 -0.48
N LEU A 69 -12.58 -7.58 -0.87
CA LEU A 69 -13.52 -6.82 -1.69
C LEU A 69 -13.76 -7.45 -3.06
N LEU A 70 -12.74 -8.07 -3.67
CA LEU A 70 -12.89 -8.85 -4.91
C LEU A 70 -13.77 -10.09 -4.68
N ALA A 71 -13.55 -10.82 -3.59
CA ALA A 71 -14.39 -11.96 -3.23
C ALA A 71 -15.84 -11.54 -2.95
N GLU A 72 -16.05 -10.40 -2.29
CA GLU A 72 -17.38 -9.83 -2.07
C GLU A 72 -18.04 -9.36 -3.38
N THR A 73 -17.27 -8.82 -4.32
CA THR A 73 -17.77 -8.45 -5.67
C THR A 73 -18.36 -9.67 -6.38
N VAL A 74 -17.66 -10.81 -6.36
CA VAL A 74 -18.15 -12.07 -6.96
C VAL A 74 -19.42 -12.57 -6.25
N LYS A 75 -19.46 -12.50 -4.91
CA LYS A 75 -20.66 -12.89 -4.15
C LYS A 75 -21.85 -12.00 -4.45
N LEU A 76 -21.66 -10.68 -4.50
CA LEU A 76 -22.72 -9.71 -4.82
C LEU A 76 -23.26 -9.89 -6.24
N GLU A 77 -22.39 -10.20 -7.21
CA GLU A 77 -22.82 -10.55 -8.57
C GLU A 77 -23.69 -11.81 -8.55
N ALA A 78 -23.25 -12.87 -7.87
CA ALA A 78 -24.00 -14.11 -7.75
C ALA A 78 -25.35 -13.91 -7.04
N ASP A 79 -25.41 -13.08 -5.99
CA ASP A 79 -26.65 -12.76 -5.27
C ASP A 79 -27.65 -12.01 -6.17
N VAL A 80 -27.16 -11.08 -7.00
CA VAL A 80 -27.99 -10.35 -7.98
C VAL A 80 -28.57 -11.33 -9.01
N ASP A 81 -27.75 -12.21 -9.55
CA ASP A 81 -28.20 -13.18 -10.56
C ASP A 81 -29.14 -14.22 -9.99
N PHE A 82 -28.87 -14.71 -8.78
CA PHE A 82 -29.78 -15.60 -8.06
C PHE A 82 -31.14 -14.95 -7.83
N LEU A 83 -31.18 -13.68 -7.43
CA LEU A 83 -32.45 -12.97 -7.24
C LEU A 83 -33.21 -12.76 -8.56
N ARG A 84 -32.50 -12.52 -9.68
CA ARG A 84 -33.11 -12.47 -11.02
C ARG A 84 -33.71 -13.81 -11.44
N GLN A 85 -33.02 -14.91 -11.16
CA GLN A 85 -33.52 -16.26 -11.43
C GLN A 85 -34.79 -16.56 -10.61
N GLN A 86 -34.84 -16.16 -9.34
CA GLN A 86 -36.06 -16.32 -8.52
C GLN A 86 -37.25 -15.54 -9.08
N VAL A 87 -37.03 -14.35 -9.66
CA VAL A 87 -38.06 -13.58 -10.33
C VAL A 87 -38.53 -14.29 -11.61
N GLN A 88 -37.61 -14.81 -12.42
CA GLN A 88 -37.96 -15.55 -13.64
C GLN A 88 -38.73 -16.86 -13.35
N ALA A 89 -38.48 -17.47 -12.20
CA ALA A 89 -39.18 -18.66 -11.73
C ALA A 89 -40.51 -18.37 -11.02
N ASP A 90 -40.98 -17.11 -11.04
CA ASP A 90 -42.19 -16.64 -10.34
C ASP A 90 -42.20 -16.88 -8.82
N LEU A 91 -41.03 -17.12 -8.21
CA LEU A 91 -40.87 -17.32 -6.77
C LEU A 91 -40.88 -16.00 -5.99
N VAL A 92 -40.46 -14.91 -6.64
CA VAL A 92 -40.43 -13.56 -6.09
C VAL A 92 -41.07 -12.60 -7.08
N LYS A 93 -41.96 -11.72 -6.59
CA LYS A 93 -42.61 -10.74 -7.46
C LYS A 93 -41.59 -9.69 -7.97
N PRO A 94 -41.69 -9.26 -9.25
CA PRO A 94 -40.75 -8.30 -9.84
C PRO A 94 -40.64 -6.97 -9.08
N ASP A 95 -41.76 -6.44 -8.58
CA ASP A 95 -41.82 -5.20 -7.80
C ASP A 95 -41.06 -5.31 -6.46
N ALA A 96 -41.19 -6.43 -5.77
CA ALA A 96 -40.47 -6.72 -4.53
C ALA A 96 -38.97 -6.93 -4.76
N ALA A 97 -38.58 -7.52 -5.90
CA ALA A 97 -37.18 -7.76 -6.24
C ALA A 97 -36.46 -6.50 -6.75
N ALA A 98 -37.16 -5.61 -7.46
CA ALA A 98 -36.57 -4.43 -8.11
C ALA A 98 -35.75 -3.56 -7.13
N THR A 99 -36.30 -3.27 -5.96
CA THR A 99 -35.62 -2.46 -4.93
C THR A 99 -34.35 -3.15 -4.40
N ARG A 100 -34.40 -4.47 -4.19
CA ARG A 100 -33.25 -5.24 -3.69
C ARG A 100 -32.16 -5.36 -4.75
N ILE A 101 -32.53 -5.66 -5.99
CA ILE A 101 -31.59 -5.69 -7.13
C ILE A 101 -30.91 -4.33 -7.30
N ALA A 102 -31.67 -3.24 -7.21
CA ALA A 102 -31.13 -1.89 -7.31
C ALA A 102 -30.12 -1.59 -6.20
N HIS A 103 -30.41 -2.00 -4.96
CA HIS A 103 -29.50 -1.84 -3.82
C HIS A 103 -28.21 -2.67 -3.99
N LEU A 104 -28.33 -3.97 -4.26
CA LEU A 104 -27.18 -4.86 -4.47
C LEU A 104 -26.30 -4.39 -5.65
N SER A 105 -26.93 -3.95 -6.74
CA SER A 105 -26.21 -3.39 -7.90
C SER A 105 -25.46 -2.10 -7.57
N LYS A 106 -25.95 -1.31 -6.60
CA LYS A 106 -25.26 -0.10 -6.12
C LYS A 106 -24.04 -0.48 -5.29
N GLU A 107 -24.18 -1.42 -4.36
CA GLU A 107 -23.06 -1.92 -3.54
C GLU A 107 -21.98 -2.57 -4.42
N LEU A 108 -22.37 -3.40 -5.39
CA LEU A 108 -21.46 -4.01 -6.36
C LEU A 108 -20.61 -2.96 -7.10
N ARG A 109 -21.25 -1.90 -7.62
CA ARG A 109 -20.52 -0.77 -8.25
C ARG A 109 -19.61 -0.05 -7.26
N GLY A 110 -20.03 0.10 -6.01
CA GLY A 110 -19.22 0.67 -4.93
C GLY A 110 -17.94 -0.13 -4.69
N HIS A 111 -18.05 -1.46 -4.57
CA HIS A 111 -16.91 -2.36 -4.37
C HIS A 111 -15.96 -2.35 -5.58
N ILE A 112 -16.49 -2.34 -6.81
CA ILE A 112 -15.67 -2.21 -8.03
C ILE A 112 -14.89 -0.89 -8.03
N VAL A 113 -15.54 0.23 -7.74
CA VAL A 113 -14.87 1.54 -7.67
C VAL A 113 -13.79 1.57 -6.58
N GLU A 114 -14.06 0.99 -5.42
CA GLU A 114 -13.10 0.96 -4.31
C GLU A 114 -11.90 0.06 -4.63
N THR A 115 -12.12 -1.12 -5.19
CA THR A 115 -11.02 -2.01 -5.64
C THR A 115 -10.17 -1.38 -6.74
N GLU A 116 -10.78 -0.62 -7.66
CA GLU A 116 -10.04 0.17 -8.64
C GLU A 116 -9.20 1.28 -7.99
N LYS A 117 -9.74 2.03 -7.02
CA LYS A 117 -8.97 3.05 -6.29
C LYS A 117 -7.79 2.43 -5.56
N MET A 118 -7.99 1.30 -4.90
CA MET A 118 -6.92 0.54 -4.23
C MET A 118 -5.84 0.04 -5.19
N THR A 119 -6.18 -0.15 -6.47
CA THR A 119 -5.25 -0.58 -7.53
C THR A 119 -4.56 0.63 -8.21
N LYS A 120 -5.26 1.77 -8.31
CA LYS A 120 -4.74 3.03 -8.89
C LYS A 120 -3.85 3.79 -7.90
N SER A 121 -4.01 3.60 -6.59
CA SER A 121 -3.07 4.10 -5.58
C SER A 121 -1.73 3.37 -5.58
N THR A 122 -1.54 2.38 -6.46
CA THR A 122 -0.35 1.51 -6.52
C THR A 122 0.54 1.80 -7.73
N ASP A 123 0.55 3.01 -8.30
CA ASP A 123 1.69 3.37 -9.16
C ASP A 123 2.94 3.52 -8.27
N ARG A 124 3.73 2.44 -8.23
CA ARG A 124 4.99 2.35 -7.50
C ARG A 124 5.88 3.56 -7.79
N ARG A 125 5.90 4.02 -9.05
CA ARG A 125 6.67 5.20 -9.44
C ARG A 125 6.06 6.44 -8.79
N GLY A 126 4.78 6.73 -9.03
CA GLY A 126 4.06 7.87 -8.44
C GLY A 126 4.18 7.99 -6.92
N LEU A 127 4.10 6.88 -6.18
CA LEU A 127 4.29 6.88 -4.71
C LEU A 127 5.72 7.21 -4.29
N ILE A 128 6.72 6.63 -4.97
CA ILE A 128 8.14 6.96 -4.72
C ILE A 128 8.39 8.44 -5.02
N LEU A 129 7.84 8.95 -6.11
CA LEU A 129 8.01 10.34 -6.51
C LEU A 129 7.38 11.31 -5.49
N ALA A 130 6.14 11.03 -5.06
CA ALA A 130 5.44 11.83 -4.05
C ALA A 130 6.14 11.77 -2.68
N GLY A 131 6.71 10.61 -2.32
CA GLY A 131 7.52 10.42 -1.12
C GLY A 131 8.82 11.23 -1.16
N ALA A 132 9.54 11.20 -2.28
CA ALA A 132 10.77 11.96 -2.48
C ALA A 132 10.51 13.49 -2.38
N ASP A 133 9.43 13.97 -2.99
CA ASP A 133 8.98 15.36 -2.89
C ASP A 133 8.65 15.77 -1.44
N LYS A 134 7.94 14.89 -0.70
CA LYS A 134 7.67 15.12 0.72
C LYS A 134 8.97 15.21 1.55
N VAL A 135 9.91 14.29 1.36
CA VAL A 135 11.21 14.33 2.07
C VAL A 135 11.95 15.63 1.77
N MET A 136 11.97 16.07 0.50
CA MET A 136 12.62 17.32 0.14
C MET A 136 11.99 18.54 0.83
N ARG A 137 10.66 18.60 0.96
CA ARG A 137 9.96 19.66 1.73
C ARG A 137 10.36 19.66 3.21
N GLU A 138 10.45 18.50 3.83
CA GLU A 138 10.87 18.40 5.25
C GLU A 138 12.33 18.82 5.42
N LEU A 139 13.22 18.43 4.51
CA LEU A 139 14.62 18.87 4.52
C LEU A 139 14.75 20.39 4.41
N ARG A 140 14.01 21.04 3.50
CA ARG A 140 13.95 22.50 3.40
C ARG A 140 13.45 23.15 4.70
N SER A 141 12.47 22.54 5.36
CA SER A 141 11.95 23.01 6.64
C SER A 141 13.01 22.92 7.75
N ILE A 142 13.72 21.80 7.84
CA ILE A 142 14.80 21.56 8.81
C ILE A 142 15.94 22.56 8.64
N PHE A 143 16.36 22.81 7.40
CA PHE A 143 17.47 23.72 7.09
C PHE A 143 17.03 25.16 6.80
N LYS A 144 15.82 25.53 7.20
CA LYS A 144 15.29 26.89 7.00
C LYS A 144 16.24 27.93 7.59
N GLY A 145 16.67 28.88 6.76
CA GLY A 145 17.61 29.94 7.15
C GLY A 145 19.08 29.64 6.83
N ASN A 146 19.40 28.47 6.28
CA ASN A 146 20.70 28.16 5.70
C ASN A 146 20.57 27.99 4.18
N GLU A 147 20.68 29.11 3.45
CA GLU A 147 20.47 29.13 2.01
C GLU A 147 21.50 28.28 1.25
N ASP A 148 22.75 28.22 1.71
CA ASP A 148 23.80 27.43 1.07
C ASP A 148 23.46 25.93 1.07
N VAL A 149 22.96 25.42 2.20
CA VAL A 149 22.56 24.00 2.32
C VAL A 149 21.30 23.71 1.49
N ILE A 150 20.31 24.61 1.49
CA ILE A 150 19.10 24.44 0.68
C ILE A 150 19.45 24.42 -0.81
N ASN A 151 20.29 25.34 -1.27
CA ASN A 151 20.72 25.41 -2.67
C ASN A 151 21.48 24.14 -3.08
N ALA A 152 22.37 23.63 -2.22
CA ALA A 152 23.09 22.39 -2.49
C ALA A 152 22.13 21.18 -2.57
N LEU A 153 21.15 21.09 -1.66
CA LEU A 153 20.13 20.04 -1.67
C LEU A 153 19.26 20.11 -2.93
N ASP A 154 18.90 21.29 -3.39
CA ASP A 154 18.09 21.50 -4.59
C ASP A 154 18.80 21.00 -5.85
N LEU A 155 20.06 21.40 -6.01
CA LEU A 155 20.88 20.96 -7.14
C LEU A 155 21.09 19.44 -7.14
N ALA A 156 21.31 18.85 -5.96
CA ALA A 156 21.43 17.40 -5.82
C ALA A 156 20.11 16.69 -6.15
N TYR A 157 18.98 17.21 -5.65
CA TYR A 157 17.64 16.68 -5.90
C TYR A 157 17.30 16.71 -7.39
N GLU A 158 17.53 17.84 -8.08
CA GLU A 158 17.36 17.99 -9.53
C GLU A 158 18.26 17.03 -10.32
N SER A 159 19.52 16.87 -9.90
CA SER A 159 20.47 15.96 -10.57
C SER A 159 20.05 14.50 -10.45
N VAL A 160 19.57 14.08 -9.28
CA VAL A 160 19.01 12.73 -9.06
C VAL A 160 17.77 12.53 -9.93
N TRP A 161 16.90 13.54 -10.03
CA TRP A 161 15.73 13.46 -10.91
C TRP A 161 16.08 13.30 -12.38
N ALA A 162 17.07 14.04 -12.87
CA ALA A 162 17.55 13.90 -14.24
C ALA A 162 18.05 12.47 -14.51
N ALA A 163 18.87 11.93 -13.61
CA ALA A 163 19.37 10.55 -13.72
C ALA A 163 18.23 9.51 -13.73
N LEU A 164 17.22 9.66 -12.86
CA LEU A 164 16.07 8.77 -12.79
C LEU A 164 15.16 8.83 -14.03
N ILE A 165 15.16 9.94 -14.77
CA ILE A 165 14.40 10.07 -16.03
C ILE A 165 15.17 9.45 -17.20
N GLU A 166 16.51 9.50 -17.15
CA GLU A 166 17.41 8.92 -18.15
C GLU A 166 17.54 7.39 -18.04
N GLU A 167 17.37 6.81 -16.84
CA GLU A 167 17.18 5.36 -16.65
C GLU A 167 15.84 4.91 -17.25
N ARG A 168 15.84 4.63 -18.56
CA ARG A 168 14.78 3.93 -19.30
C ARG A 168 15.07 2.44 -19.44
#